data_AF-A0A369UUD0-F1
#
_entry.id   AF-A0A369UUD0-F1
#
_cell.length_a   1.000
_cell.length_b   1.000
_cell.length_c   1.000
_cell.angle_alpha   90.00
_cell.angle_beta   90.00
_cell.angle_gamma   90.00
#
_symmetry.space_group_name_H-M   'P 1'
#
loop_
_entity.id
_entity.type
_entity.pdbx_description
1 polymer ?
#
loop_
_entity_poly.entity_id
_entity_poly.type
_entity_poly.pdbx_seq_one_letter_code
_entity_poly.pdbx_strand_id
1 'polypeptide(L)' 'MPVYTLPELPYDYSALAPVISPEIIELHHDKHHAAYVKGANDTLEQLAEA' A
#
# COMPACT_ATOMS: atom_id res chain seq x y z
N MET A 1 -18.51 -6.33 -3.97
CA MET A 1 -17.14 -6.84 -4.27
C MET A 1 -16.28 -6.68 -3.03
N PRO A 2 -15.28 -7.52 -2.78
CA PRO A 2 -14.40 -7.34 -1.63
C PRO A 2 -13.64 -6.01 -1.76
N VAL A 3 -13.52 -5.28 -0.66
CA VAL A 3 -12.72 -4.05 -0.56
C VAL A 3 -11.31 -4.44 -0.18
N TYR A 4 -10.32 -4.01 -0.95
CA TYR A 4 -8.91 -4.23 -0.64
C TYR A 4 -8.47 -3.34 0.52
N THR A 5 -7.58 -3.85 1.36
CA THR A 5 -6.99 -3.13 2.49
C THR A 5 -5.47 -3.13 2.36
N LEU A 6 -4.83 -2.03 2.79
CA LEU A 6 -3.37 -1.97 2.89
C LEU A 6 -2.93 -2.86 4.07
N PRO A 7 -2.15 -3.93 3.83
CA PRO A 7 -1.67 -4.77 4.92
C PRO A 7 -0.56 -4.04 5.67
N GLU A 8 -0.55 -4.16 7.00
CA GLU A 8 0.57 -3.69 7.82
C GLU A 8 1.86 -4.43 7.48
N LEU A 9 3.00 -3.74 7.62
CA LEU A 9 4.28 -4.39 7.48
C LEU A 9 4.50 -5.39 8.62
N PRO A 10 5.08 -6.58 8.35
CA PRO A 10 5.40 -7.55 9.39
C PRO A 10 6.67 -7.19 10.17
N TYR A 11 7.25 -6.01 9.91
CA TYR A 11 8.48 -5.50 10.51
C TYR A 11 8.49 -3.97 10.53
N ASP A 12 9.34 -3.40 11.38
CA ASP A 12 9.59 -1.96 11.43
C ASP A 12 10.25 -1.45 10.13
N TYR A 13 10.01 -0.19 9.76
CA TYR A 13 10.60 0.42 8.55
C TYR A 13 12.13 0.30 8.51
N SER A 14 12.80 0.28 9.67
CA SER A 14 14.25 0.17 9.77
C SER A 14 14.81 -1.25 9.71
N ALA A 15 13.96 -2.29 9.67
CA ALA A 15 14.39 -3.69 9.78
C ALA A 15 15.32 -4.16 8.64
N LEU A 16 15.34 -3.45 7.51
CA LEU A 16 16.15 -3.78 6.34
C LEU A 16 17.41 -2.89 6.20
N ALA A 17 17.65 -1.98 7.15
CA ALA A 17 18.83 -1.14 7.14
C ALA A 17 20.11 -1.96 7.47
N PRO A 18 21.28 -1.61 6.87
CA PRO A 18 21.51 -0.50 5.94
C PRO A 18 21.25 -0.85 4.47
N VAL A 19 20.76 -2.06 4.16
CA VAL A 19 20.58 -2.53 2.77
C VAL A 19 19.48 -1.72 2.06
N ILE A 20 18.41 -1.38 2.77
CA ILE A 20 17.36 -0.48 2.30
C ILE A 20 17.14 0.59 3.37
N SER A 21 17.04 1.86 2.96
CA SER A 21 16.80 2.94 3.91
C SER A 21 15.38 2.86 4.50
N PRO A 22 15.19 3.20 5.79
CA PRO A 22 13.87 3.23 6.40
C PRO A 22 12.90 4.17 5.68
N GLU A 23 13.39 5.32 5.22
CA GLU A 23 12.64 6.31 4.43
C GLU A 23 12.05 5.71 3.14
N ILE A 24 12.82 4.84 2.45
CA ILE A 24 12.30 4.16 1.26
C ILE A 24 11.16 3.23 1.64
N ILE A 25 11.28 2.44 2.71
CA ILE A 25 10.22 1.52 3.11
C ILE A 25 8.95 2.29 3.52
N GLU A 26 9.09 3.36 4.29
CA GLU A 26 7.98 4.23 4.70
C GLU A 26 7.26 4.83 3.48
N LEU A 27 7.99 5.47 2.56
CA LEU A 27 7.40 6.04 1.35
C LEU A 27 6.77 4.97 0.44
N HIS A 28 7.43 3.83 0.29
CA HIS A 28 6.94 2.73 -0.54
C HIS A 28 5.63 2.15 -0.01
N HIS A 29 5.56 1.90 1.29
CA HIS A 29 4.37 1.33 1.91
C HIS A 29 3.24 2.37 2.01
N ASP A 30 3.50 3.49 2.67
CA ASP A 30 2.45 4.43 3.08
C ASP A 30 1.94 5.31 1.94
N LYS A 31 2.72 5.47 0.87
CA LYS A 31 2.34 6.28 -0.30
C LYS A 31 2.05 5.41 -1.49
N HIS A 32 3.04 4.64 -1.96
CA HIS A 32 2.91 3.93 -3.23
C HIS A 32 1.95 2.75 -3.13
N HIS A 33 2.10 1.86 -2.14
CA HIS A 33 1.18 0.74 -1.96
C HIS A 33 -0.24 1.23 -1.58
N ALA A 34 -0.34 2.21 -0.69
CA ALA A 34 -1.60 2.84 -0.34
C ALA A 34 -2.36 3.39 -1.57
N ALA A 35 -1.65 4.01 -2.52
CA ALA A 35 -2.25 4.51 -3.76
C ALA A 35 -2.82 3.38 -4.63
N TYR A 36 -2.15 2.23 -4.72
CA TYR A 36 -2.67 1.07 -5.45
C TYR A 36 -3.93 0.49 -4.81
N VAL A 37 -3.95 0.36 -3.48
CA VAL A 37 -5.13 -0.11 -2.74
C VAL A 37 -6.33 0.81 -3.02
N LYS A 38 -6.12 2.13 -2.92
CA LYS A 38 -7.17 3.11 -3.23
C LYS A 38 -7.65 2.98 -4.68
N GLY A 39 -6.73 3.02 -5.65
CA GLY A 39 -7.08 2.97 -7.07
C GLY A 39 -7.81 1.68 -7.47
N ALA A 40 -7.43 0.55 -6.87
CA ALA A 40 -8.13 -0.71 -7.09
C ALA A 40 -9.59 -0.65 -6.58
N ASN A 41 -9.81 -0.12 -5.37
CA ASN A 41 -11.14 0.04 -4.81
C ASN A 41 -12.00 1.03 -5.61
N ASP A 42 -11.44 2.19 -5.98
CA ASP A 42 -12.12 3.18 -6.81
C ASP A 42 -12.56 2.57 -8.16
N THR A 43 -11.70 1.73 -8.77
CA THR A 43 -12.02 1.05 -10.04
C THR A 43 -13.13 0.02 -9.87
N LEU A 44 -13.10 -0.75 -8.78
CA LEU A 44 -14.15 -1.73 -8.49
C LEU A 44 -15.50 -1.03 -8.23
N GLU A 45 -15.50 0.14 -7.59
CA GLU A 45 -16.70 0.96 -7.42
C GLU A 45 -17.26 1.42 -8.77
N GLN A 46 -16.42 2.01 -9.64
CA GLN A 46 -16.82 2.43 -10.99
C GLN A 46 -17.38 1.29 -11.84
N LEU A 47 -16.80 0.09 -11.75
CA LEU A 47 -17.30 -1.10 -12.46
C LEU A 47 -18.64 -1.61 -11.91
N ALA A 48 -18.95 -1.34 -10.64
CA ALA A 48 -20.23 -1.74 -10.03
C ALA A 48 -21.35 -0.74 -10.34
N GLU A 49 -21.02 0.52 -10.64
CA GLU A 49 -21.97 1.56 -11.04
C GLU A 49 -22.32 1.53 -12.54
N ALA A 50 -21.51 0.87 -13.36
CA ALA A 50 -21.70 0.71 -14.80
C ALA A 50 -22.73 -0.36 -15.16
#